data_AF-A0A923B9A5-F1
#
_entry.id   AF-A0A923B9A5-F1
#
_cell.length_a   1.000
_cell.length_b   1.000
_cell.length_c   1.000
_cell.angle_alpha   90.00
_cell.angle_beta   90.00
_cell.angle_gamma   90.00
#
_symmetry.space_group_name_H-M   'P 1'
#
loop_
_entity.id
_entity.type
_entity.pdbx_description
1 polymer ?
#
loop_
_entity_poly.entity_id
_entity_poly.type
_entity_poly.pdbx_seq_one_letter_code
_entity_poly.pdbx_strand_id
1 'polypeptide(L)'
;MRKNGITWKRAILGALAAEIGQVAAAFVWVAIYSYVIDPGQPMRVYEAHAQASGPWVSILAGGAIFYAASRWIASDTRTALALFGIFVIVDLAIMMGMTAPGTSLSNELFGMFALSYVSKALLCYLGGKHAEARSAQH
;
A
#
# COMPACT_ATOMS: atom_id res chain seq x y z
N MET A 1 -19.32 22.46 -8.11
CA MET A 1 -20.21 21.31 -8.42
C MET A 1 -19.74 20.08 -7.65
N ARG A 2 -20.54 19.57 -6.69
CA ARG A 2 -20.20 18.34 -5.96
C ARG A 2 -20.35 17.15 -6.92
N LYS A 3 -19.24 16.60 -7.41
CA LYS A 3 -19.27 15.35 -8.20
C LYS A 3 -19.78 14.24 -7.28
N ASN A 4 -21.07 13.92 -7.38
CA ASN A 4 -21.74 12.97 -6.47
C ASN A 4 -21.37 11.49 -6.75
N GLY A 5 -20.44 11.20 -7.66
CA GLY A 5 -20.08 9.85 -8.10
C GLY A 5 -18.60 9.53 -7.90
N ILE A 6 -18.31 8.26 -7.64
CA ILE A 6 -16.95 7.71 -7.60
C ILE A 6 -16.36 7.82 -9.01
N THR A 7 -15.17 8.39 -9.13
CA THR A 7 -14.46 8.40 -10.42
C THR A 7 -13.66 7.11 -10.59
N TRP A 8 -14.33 6.03 -11.01
CA TRP A 8 -13.74 4.69 -11.11
C TRP A 8 -12.42 4.64 -11.88
N LYS A 9 -12.29 5.39 -12.98
CA LYS A 9 -11.02 5.47 -13.73
C LYS A 9 -9.85 5.94 -12.87
N ARG A 10 -10.08 6.93 -12.01
CA ARG A 10 -9.05 7.50 -11.11
C ARG A 10 -8.80 6.58 -9.91
N ALA A 11 -9.83 5.91 -9.41
CA ALA A 11 -9.69 4.90 -8.36
C ALA A 11 -8.79 3.75 -8.84
N ILE A 12 -9.05 3.20 -10.03
CA ILE A 12 -8.25 2.12 -10.62
C ILE A 12 -6.81 2.58 -10.89
N LEU A 13 -6.64 3.75 -11.53
CA LEU A 13 -5.30 4.27 -11.83
C LEU A 13 -4.50 4.52 -10.55
N GLY A 14 -5.15 5.06 -9.52
CA GLY A 14 -4.51 5.31 -8.23
C GLY A 14 -4.18 4.02 -7.48
N ALA A 15 -5.01 2.99 -7.58
CA ALA A 15 -4.75 1.69 -6.96
C ALA A 15 -3.53 1.03 -7.62
N LEU A 16 -3.48 1.03 -8.96
CA LEU A 16 -2.32 0.54 -9.71
C LEU A 16 -1.05 1.32 -9.39
N ALA A 17 -1.12 2.66 -9.33
CA ALA A 17 0.04 3.47 -8.99
C ALA A 17 0.52 3.20 -7.56
N ALA A 18 -0.41 3.02 -6.61
CA ALA A 18 -0.08 2.71 -5.23
C ALA A 18 0.58 1.33 -5.10
N GLU A 19 0.07 0.33 -5.80
CA GLU A 19 0.66 -1.02 -5.86
C GLU A 19 2.06 -1.01 -6.45
N ILE A 20 2.23 -0.41 -7.63
CA ILE A 20 3.55 -0.30 -8.28
C ILE A 20 4.55 0.42 -7.36
N GLY A 21 4.12 1.51 -6.71
CA GLY A 21 4.93 2.23 -5.75
C GLY A 21 5.33 1.37 -4.55
N GLN A 22 4.40 0.58 -4.00
CA GLN A 22 4.63 -0.24 -2.83
C GLN A 22 5.62 -1.38 -3.14
N VAL A 23 5.44 -2.02 -4.30
CA VAL A 23 6.37 -3.04 -4.81
C VAL A 23 7.76 -2.42 -5.03
N ALA A 24 7.84 -1.27 -5.70
CA ALA A 24 9.11 -0.58 -5.93
C ALA A 24 9.81 -0.20 -4.62
N ALA A 25 9.07 0.26 -3.61
CA ALA A 25 9.63 0.58 -2.29
C ALA A 25 10.22 -0.65 -1.59
N ALA A 26 9.57 -1.81 -1.70
CA ALA A 26 10.11 -3.07 -1.20
C ALA A 26 11.43 -3.44 -1.88
N PHE A 27 11.51 -3.33 -3.22
CA PHE A 27 12.75 -3.57 -3.96
C PHE A 27 13.87 -2.59 -3.58
N VAL A 28 13.55 -1.30 -3.45
CA VAL A 28 14.52 -0.28 -3.04
C VAL A 28 15.07 -0.59 -1.64
N TRP A 29 14.23 -1.00 -0.70
CA TRP A 29 14.69 -1.37 0.64
C TRP A 29 15.67 -2.53 0.62
N VAL A 30 15.33 -3.62 -0.09
CA VAL A 30 16.22 -4.79 -0.22
C VAL A 30 17.52 -4.42 -0.93
N ALA A 31 17.46 -3.54 -1.94
CA ALA A 31 18.66 -3.03 -2.62
C ALA A 31 19.55 -2.19 -1.70
N ILE A 32 18.98 -1.30 -0.88
CA ILE A 32 19.75 -0.54 0.12
C ILE A 32 20.41 -1.51 1.10
N TYR A 33 19.67 -2.51 1.56
CA TYR A 33 20.22 -3.51 2.47
C TYR A 33 21.37 -4.29 1.84
N SER A 34 21.23 -4.74 0.58
CA SER A 34 22.23 -5.56 -0.10
C SER A 34 23.46 -4.80 -0.62
N TYR A 35 23.34 -3.50 -0.92
CA TYR A 35 24.47 -2.71 -1.43
C TYR A 35 25.16 -1.87 -0.36
N VAL A 36 24.43 -1.45 0.68
CA VAL A 36 24.93 -0.46 1.65
C VAL A 36 25.10 -1.05 3.04
N ILE A 37 24.18 -1.91 3.50
CA ILE A 37 24.16 -2.36 4.91
C ILE A 37 24.97 -3.63 5.09
N ASP A 38 24.69 -4.68 4.30
CA ASP A 38 25.36 -5.98 4.42
C ASP A 38 25.69 -6.57 3.05
N PRO A 39 26.66 -5.96 2.32
CA PRO A 39 27.02 -6.40 0.98
C PRO A 39 27.82 -7.71 0.98
N GLY A 40 27.66 -8.48 -0.10
CA GLY A 40 28.40 -9.72 -0.33
C GLY A 40 27.80 -10.98 0.27
N GLN A 41 26.61 -10.91 0.89
CA GLN A 41 25.89 -12.07 1.39
C GLN A 41 25.30 -12.94 0.26
N PRO A 42 25.10 -14.25 0.49
CA PRO A 42 24.41 -15.11 -0.46
C PRO A 42 22.92 -14.74 -0.58
N MET A 43 22.34 -14.92 -1.77
CA MET A 43 20.97 -14.49 -2.10
C MET A 43 19.91 -14.91 -1.08
N ARG A 44 20.03 -16.12 -0.52
CA ARG A 44 19.13 -16.63 0.54
C ARG A 44 18.99 -15.71 1.75
N VAL A 45 20.03 -14.94 2.09
CA VAL A 45 20.02 -14.01 3.23
C VAL A 45 19.18 -12.79 2.90
N TYR A 46 19.29 -12.26 1.68
CA TYR A 46 18.46 -11.14 1.22
C TYR A 46 17.01 -11.54 1.03
N GLU A 47 16.73 -12.77 0.57
CA GLU A 47 15.35 -13.29 0.47
C GLU A 47 14.70 -13.41 1.86
N ALA A 48 15.43 -13.96 2.84
CA ALA A 48 14.94 -14.04 4.22
C ALA A 48 14.74 -12.64 4.83
N HIS A 49 15.66 -11.70 4.56
CA HIS A 49 15.53 -10.32 5.01
C HIS A 49 14.33 -9.62 4.35
N ALA A 50 14.09 -9.86 3.05
CA ALA A 50 12.94 -9.32 2.33
C ALA A 50 11.62 -9.77 2.97
N GLN A 51 11.51 -11.05 3.34
CA GLN A 51 10.31 -11.56 4.03
C GLN A 51 10.13 -10.97 5.44
N ALA A 52 11.23 -10.82 6.20
CA ALA A 52 11.17 -10.22 7.54
C ALA A 52 10.87 -8.71 7.52
N SER A 53 11.40 -7.98 6.53
CA SER A 53 11.27 -6.52 6.41
C SER A 53 10.01 -6.08 5.68
N GLY A 54 9.39 -6.96 4.89
CA GLY A 54 8.18 -6.69 4.10
C GLY A 54 7.06 -5.98 4.87
N PRO A 55 6.66 -6.44 6.07
CA PRO A 55 5.60 -5.79 6.86
C PRO A 55 5.93 -4.33 7.21
N TRP A 56 7.16 -4.05 7.61
CA TRP A 56 7.58 -2.69 8.01
C TRP A 56 7.67 -1.73 6.84
N VAL A 57 8.23 -2.18 5.71
CA VAL A 57 8.29 -1.38 4.48
C VAL A 57 6.88 -1.06 3.99
N SER A 58 5.96 -2.03 4.08
CA SER A 58 4.57 -1.87 3.71
C SER A 58 3.83 -0.86 4.61
N ILE A 59 4.15 -0.80 5.90
CA ILE A 59 3.56 0.20 6.82
C ILE A 59 4.10 1.60 6.53
N LEU A 60 5.42 1.76 6.46
CA LEU A 60 6.05 3.08 6.31
C LEU A 60 5.91 3.63 4.88
N ALA A 61 6.37 2.89 3.88
CA ALA A 61 6.31 3.33 2.49
C ALA A 61 4.89 3.25 1.96
N GLY A 62 4.17 2.16 2.24
CA GLY A 62 2.78 2.00 1.77
C GLY A 62 1.89 3.12 2.31
N GLY A 63 1.97 3.47 3.58
CA GLY A 63 1.21 4.61 4.12
C GLY A 63 1.44 5.92 3.35
N ALA A 64 2.70 6.27 3.10
CA ALA A 64 3.06 7.48 2.35
C ALA A 64 2.55 7.45 0.90
N ILE A 65 2.68 6.29 0.24
CA ILE A 65 2.24 6.08 -1.14
C ILE A 65 0.72 6.17 -1.26
N PHE A 66 -0.03 5.55 -0.35
CA PHE A 66 -1.50 5.62 -0.33
C PHE A 66 -1.99 7.05 -0.05
N TYR A 67 -1.35 7.78 0.85
CA TYR A 67 -1.66 9.20 1.05
C TYR A 67 -1.43 10.02 -0.22
N ALA A 68 -0.29 9.83 -0.89
CA ALA A 68 0.06 10.56 -2.11
C ALA A 68 -0.90 10.22 -3.27
N ALA A 69 -1.18 8.94 -3.49
CA ALA A 69 -2.12 8.47 -4.51
C ALA A 69 -3.52 9.03 -4.28
N SER A 70 -4.01 9.01 -3.04
CA SER A 70 -5.33 9.57 -2.70
C SER A 70 -5.38 11.10 -2.84
N ARG A 71 -4.30 11.78 -2.45
CA ARG A 71 -4.21 13.23 -2.55
C ARG A 71 -4.14 13.72 -4.01
N TRP A 72 -3.39 13.04 -4.87
CA TRP A 72 -3.07 13.55 -6.22
C TRP A 72 -3.96 12.91 -7.29
N ILE A 73 -4.27 11.63 -7.17
CA ILE A 73 -4.97 10.86 -8.19
C ILE A 73 -6.46 10.80 -7.91
N ALA A 74 -6.89 10.42 -6.69
CA ALA A 74 -8.31 10.29 -6.38
C ALA A 74 -9.02 11.66 -6.29
N SER A 75 -8.39 12.65 -5.65
CA SER A 75 -8.86 14.03 -5.45
C SER A 75 -10.19 14.23 -4.72
N ASP A 76 -10.87 13.16 -4.36
CA ASP A 76 -12.07 13.18 -3.52
C ASP A 76 -12.09 11.95 -2.59
N THR A 77 -12.78 12.08 -1.46
CA THR A 77 -12.78 11.08 -0.38
C THR A 77 -13.45 9.77 -0.82
N ARG A 78 -14.47 9.83 -1.69
CA ARG A 78 -15.18 8.64 -2.16
C ARG A 78 -14.32 7.82 -3.13
N THR A 79 -13.65 8.49 -4.06
CA THR A 79 -12.71 7.86 -5.01
C THR A 79 -11.49 7.33 -4.28
N ALA A 80 -11.03 7.99 -3.20
CA ALA A 80 -9.94 7.49 -2.36
C ALA A 80 -10.34 6.19 -1.64
N LEU A 81 -11.52 6.14 -1.02
CA LEU A 81 -12.01 4.90 -0.39
C LEU A 81 -12.24 3.78 -1.42
N ALA A 82 -12.71 4.11 -2.63
CA ALA A 82 -12.84 3.13 -3.71
C ALA A 82 -11.48 2.58 -4.16
N LEU A 83 -10.45 3.43 -4.25
CA LEU A 83 -9.07 3.02 -4.51
C LEU A 83 -8.58 2.03 -3.45
N PHE A 84 -8.77 2.36 -2.17
CA PHE A 84 -8.38 1.46 -1.08
C PHE A 84 -9.16 0.14 -1.12
N GLY A 85 -10.45 0.17 -1.43
CA GLY A 85 -11.25 -1.04 -1.61
C GLY A 85 -10.73 -1.94 -2.74
N ILE A 86 -10.37 -1.36 -3.89
CA ILE A 86 -9.76 -2.11 -5.01
C ILE A 86 -8.44 -2.72 -4.57
N PHE A 87 -7.58 -1.94 -3.89
CA PHE A 87 -6.32 -2.43 -3.35
C PHE A 87 -6.53 -3.64 -2.43
N VAL A 88 -7.42 -3.54 -1.43
CA VAL A 88 -7.68 -4.63 -0.49
C VAL A 88 -8.16 -5.89 -1.22
N ILE A 89 -9.04 -5.75 -2.21
CA ILE A 89 -9.52 -6.90 -2.99
C ILE A 89 -8.39 -7.57 -3.78
N VAL A 90 -7.56 -6.77 -4.46
CA VAL A 90 -6.43 -7.28 -5.24
C VAL A 90 -5.40 -7.95 -4.34
N ASP A 91 -5.04 -7.31 -3.24
CA ASP A 91 -4.04 -7.80 -2.28
C ASP A 91 -4.52 -9.08 -1.59
N LEU A 92 -5.79 -9.16 -1.18
CA LEU A 92 -6.38 -10.40 -0.66
C LEU A 92 -6.43 -11.52 -1.70
N ALA A 93 -6.74 -11.21 -2.96
CA ALA A 93 -6.78 -12.22 -4.03
C ALA A 93 -5.37 -12.78 -4.30
N ILE A 94 -4.34 -11.92 -4.32
CA ILE A 94 -2.94 -12.35 -4.45
C ILE A 94 -2.54 -13.18 -3.23
N MET A 95 -2.86 -12.70 -2.03
CA MET A 95 -2.52 -13.39 -0.78
C MET A 95 -3.14 -14.79 -0.74
N MET A 96 -4.43 -14.93 -1.08
CA MET A 96 -5.12 -16.23 -1.17
C MET A 96 -4.55 -17.15 -2.26
N GLY A 97 -4.02 -16.59 -3.35
CA GLY A 97 -3.36 -17.36 -4.41
C GLY A 97 -1.95 -17.84 -4.02
N MET A 98 -1.29 -17.16 -3.08
CA MET A 98 0.07 -17.46 -2.63
C MET A 98 0.14 -18.29 -1.34
N THR A 99 -0.91 -18.31 -0.51
CA THR A 99 -0.96 -19.18 0.67
C THR A 99 -1.30 -20.61 0.30
N ALA A 100 -0.40 -21.55 0.62
CA ALA A 100 -0.69 -22.97 0.52
C ALA A 100 -1.84 -23.36 1.46
N PRO A 101 -2.73 -24.29 1.07
CA PRO A 101 -3.81 -24.77 1.93
C PRO A 101 -3.24 -25.27 3.27
N GLY A 102 -3.68 -24.70 4.39
CA GLY A 102 -3.24 -25.11 5.73
C GLY A 102 -2.16 -24.24 6.38
N THR A 103 -1.73 -23.14 5.76
CA THR A 103 -0.89 -22.14 6.43
C THR A 103 -1.75 -21.26 7.35
N SER A 104 -1.67 -21.51 8.66
CA SER A 104 -2.25 -20.64 9.69
C SER A 104 -1.38 -19.40 9.86
N LEU A 105 -1.94 -18.22 9.58
CA LEU A 105 -1.34 -16.95 9.98
C LEU A 105 -1.18 -16.95 11.49
N SER A 106 0.04 -16.78 12.00
CA SER A 106 0.24 -16.56 13.43
C SER A 106 -0.52 -15.30 13.86
N ASN A 107 -1.07 -15.31 15.08
CA ASN A 107 -1.83 -14.16 15.62
C ASN A 107 -1.02 -12.85 15.58
N GLU A 108 0.30 -12.93 15.69
CA GLU A 108 1.21 -11.77 15.59
C GLU A 108 1.26 -11.17 14.18
N LEU A 109 1.34 -12.02 13.15
CA LEU A 109 1.30 -11.57 11.75
C LEU A 109 -0.06 -10.95 11.43
N PHE A 110 -1.15 -11.54 11.94
CA PHE A 110 -2.49 -11.00 11.74
C PHE A 110 -2.64 -9.58 12.31
N GLY A 111 -2.08 -9.31 13.51
CA GLY A 111 -2.06 -7.99 14.12
C GLY A 111 -1.29 -6.95 13.28
N MET A 112 -0.13 -7.33 12.74
CA MET A 112 0.66 -6.46 11.85
C MET A 112 -0.06 -6.16 10.52
N PHE A 113 -0.69 -7.16 9.92
CA PHE A 113 -1.50 -6.95 8.72
C PHE A 113 -2.66 -6.00 9.00
N ALA A 114 -3.41 -6.22 10.09
CA ALA A 114 -4.50 -5.35 10.49
C ALA A 114 -4.04 -3.90 10.69
N LEU A 115 -2.93 -3.69 11.41
CA LEU A 115 -2.33 -2.36 11.60
C LEU A 115 -1.92 -1.70 10.28
N SER A 116 -1.35 -2.48 9.35
CA SER A 116 -0.96 -2.00 8.02
C SER A 116 -2.17 -1.54 7.21
N TYR A 117 -3.23 -2.35 7.14
CA TYR A 117 -4.46 -1.99 6.44
C TYR A 117 -5.16 -0.80 7.08
N VAL A 118 -5.25 -0.73 8.41
CA VAL A 118 -5.84 0.41 9.12
C VAL A 118 -5.04 1.69 8.84
N SER A 119 -3.72 1.63 8.90
CA SER A 119 -2.86 2.78 8.63
C SER A 119 -3.05 3.30 7.21
N LYS A 120 -3.09 2.40 6.21
CA LYS A 120 -3.35 2.74 4.81
C LYS A 120 -4.76 3.28 4.59
N ALA A 121 -5.77 2.71 5.25
CA ALA A 121 -7.15 3.19 5.18
C ALA A 121 -7.26 4.64 5.72
N LEU A 122 -6.65 4.90 6.88
CA LEU A 122 -6.63 6.22 7.50
C LEU A 122 -5.91 7.24 6.62
N LEU A 123 -4.73 6.90 6.11
CA LEU A 123 -3.93 7.78 5.25
C LEU A 123 -4.59 8.02 3.90
N CYS A 124 -5.26 7.01 3.35
CA CYS A 124 -6.07 7.14 2.14
C CYS A 124 -7.25 8.11 2.36
N TYR A 125 -7.99 7.95 3.47
CA TYR A 125 -9.08 8.84 3.85
C TYR A 125 -8.61 10.29 4.06
N LEU A 126 -7.51 10.48 4.79
CA LEU A 126 -6.92 11.81 5.02
C LEU A 126 -6.42 12.45 3.72
N GLY A 127 -5.80 11.67 2.82
CA GLY A 127 -5.36 12.13 1.51
C GLY A 127 -6.53 12.60 0.65
N GLY A 128 -7.64 11.85 0.64
CA GLY A 128 -8.88 12.22 -0.04
C GLY A 128 -9.49 13.52 0.50
N LYS A 129 -9.65 13.62 1.83
CA LYS A 129 -10.22 14.81 2.49
C LYS A 129 -9.38 16.07 2.22
N HIS A 130 -8.06 15.95 2.24
CA HIS A 130 -7.17 17.08 1.98
C HIS A 130 -7.23 17.51 0.50
N ALA A 131 -7.44 16.59 -0.44
CA ALA A 131 -7.63 16.96 -1.84
C ALA A 131 -8.98 17.65 -2.11
N GLU A 132 -10.04 17.26 -1.39
CA GLU A 132 -11.33 17.96 -1.42
C GLU A 132 -11.18 19.40 -0.93
N ALA A 133 -10.45 19.61 0.18
CA ALA A 133 -10.19 20.94 0.72
C ALA A 133 -9.45 21.85 -0.26
N ARG A 134 -8.43 21.32 -0.97
CA ARG A 134 -7.71 22.06 -2.02
C ARG A 134 -8.60 22.41 -3.20
N SER A 135 -9.50 21.51 -3.59
CA SER A 135 -10.41 21.72 -4.72
C SER A 135 -11.56 22.69 -4.41
N ALA A 136 -11.79 23.02 -3.14
CA ALA A 136 -12.77 24.01 -2.71
C ALA A 136 -12.22 25.44 -2.66
N GLN A 137 -10.90 25.62 -2.78
CA GLN A 137 -10.21 26.92 -2.74
C GLN A 137 -9.91 27.51 -4.13
N HIS A 138 -10.14 26.74 -5.20
CA HIS A 138 -9.99 27.13 -6.60
C HIS A 138 -11.36 27.10 -7.30
#